data_AF-K8GQM5-F1
#
_entry.id   AF-K8GQM5-F1
#
_cell.length_a   1.000
_cell.length_b   1.000
_cell.length_c   1.000
_cell.angle_alpha   90.00
_cell.angle_beta   90.00
_cell.angle_gamma   90.00
#
_symmetry.space_group_name_H-M   'P 1'
#
loop_
_entity.id
_entity.type
_entity.pdbx_description
1 polymer ?
#
loop_
_entity_poly.entity_id
_entity_poly.type
_entity_poly.pdbx_seq_one_letter_code
_entity_poly.pdbx_strand_id
1 'polypeptide(L)'
;MDAKKLTFAKFRLNAESNERLSRLFGFFSSFDLPFWNTALDTLSGRNIGLDGVLSQQKNYQKSGFRFAYHTIRYESVAEVVSISHPGIVQLSKIPFEIIAAYDQPFFPGDRAQFLRCWINQPNCIALGILQNNTLAGYGVNRLFGVTTFELG
;
A
#
# COMPACT_ATOMS: atom_id res chain seq x y z
N MET A 1 3.92 -26.28 -3.94
CA MET A 1 4.15 -25.73 -2.60
C MET A 1 3.17 -24.57 -2.43
N ASP A 2 2.21 -24.65 -1.50
CA ASP A 2 1.19 -23.60 -1.36
C ASP A 2 1.81 -22.31 -0.82
N ALA A 3 1.71 -21.22 -1.58
CA ALA A 3 2.16 -19.91 -1.14
C ALA A 3 1.42 -19.50 0.14
N LYS A 4 2.16 -19.06 1.17
CA LYS A 4 1.55 -18.50 2.37
C LYS A 4 0.87 -17.18 1.99
N LYS A 5 -0.34 -16.96 2.52
CA LYS A 5 -1.14 -15.76 2.27
C LYS A 5 -1.52 -15.13 3.60
N LEU A 6 -1.22 -13.84 3.76
CA LEU A 6 -1.72 -13.02 4.85
C LEU A 6 -2.80 -12.09 4.31
N THR A 7 -4.01 -12.22 4.83
CA THR A 7 -5.16 -11.40 4.42
C THR A 7 -5.42 -10.30 5.45
N PHE A 8 -5.50 -9.07 4.98
CA PHE A 8 -5.87 -7.88 5.71
C PHE A 8 -7.19 -7.35 5.17
N ALA A 9 -7.98 -6.69 5.99
CA ALA A 9 -9.17 -5.97 5.58
C ALA A 9 -8.86 -4.46 5.52
N LYS A 10 -9.14 -3.85 4.38
CA LYS A 10 -9.15 -2.40 4.22
C LYS A 10 -10.47 -1.86 4.73
N PHE A 11 -10.40 -0.83 5.54
CA PHE A 11 -11.57 -0.10 6.01
C PHE A 11 -11.48 1.36 5.64
N ARG A 12 -12.66 2.00 5.51
CA ARG A 12 -12.82 3.43 5.30
C ARG A 12 -13.74 4.04 6.34
N LEU A 13 -13.45 5.25 6.77
CA LEU A 13 -14.29 6.06 7.63
C LEU A 13 -14.39 7.45 6.99
N ASN A 14 -15.63 7.91 6.76
CA ASN A 14 -15.87 9.32 6.49
C ASN A 14 -15.98 9.99 7.87
N ALA A 15 -14.98 10.80 8.24
CA ALA A 15 -14.96 11.43 9.56
C ALA A 15 -15.95 12.60 9.62
N GLU A 16 -17.23 12.31 9.82
CA GLU A 16 -18.25 13.29 10.19
C GLU A 16 -18.39 13.32 11.72
N SER A 17 -18.27 14.52 12.31
CA SER A 17 -18.39 14.88 13.74
C SER A 17 -18.15 13.77 14.79
N ASN A 18 -17.03 13.92 15.49
CA ASN A 18 -16.33 13.08 16.49
C ASN A 18 -17.10 12.31 17.59
N GLU A 19 -18.42 12.35 17.71
CA GLU A 19 -19.11 11.78 18.89
C GLU A 19 -19.11 10.24 18.93
N ARG A 20 -18.83 9.54 17.83
CA ARG A 20 -18.88 8.07 17.76
C ARG A 20 -17.53 7.35 17.85
N LEU A 21 -16.41 8.07 17.76
CA LEU A 21 -15.10 7.44 17.55
C LEU A 21 -14.37 7.03 18.84
N SER A 22 -14.84 7.50 20.01
CA SER A 22 -14.22 7.27 21.32
C SER A 22 -14.41 5.85 21.90
N ARG A 23 -15.17 4.96 21.23
CA ARG A 23 -15.51 3.63 21.76
C ARG A 23 -14.61 2.50 21.24
N LEU A 24 -13.29 2.69 21.33
CA LEU A 24 -12.28 1.63 21.15
C LEU A 24 -11.79 1.04 22.48
N PHE A 25 -12.62 1.10 23.53
CA PHE A 25 -12.33 0.44 24.80
C PHE A 25 -12.06 -1.06 24.55
N GLY A 26 -10.80 -1.47 24.78
CA GLY A 26 -10.31 -2.85 24.61
C GLY A 26 -9.38 -3.08 23.42
N PHE A 27 -9.11 -2.09 22.56
CA PHE A 27 -8.15 -2.24 21.45
C PHE A 27 -6.79 -1.59 21.70
N PHE A 28 -6.80 -0.39 22.24
CA PHE A 28 -5.61 0.39 22.55
C PHE A 28 -5.34 0.34 24.04
N SER A 29 -4.07 0.24 24.42
CA SER A 29 -3.69 0.45 25.81
C SER A 29 -4.06 1.89 26.22
N SER A 30 -4.10 2.16 27.52
CA SER A 30 -4.28 3.54 28.02
C SER A 30 -3.21 4.50 27.48
N PHE A 31 -2.06 3.98 27.03
CA PHE A 31 -0.98 4.73 26.42
C PHE A 31 -1.22 5.06 24.93
N ASP A 32 -1.87 4.18 24.18
CA ASP A 32 -2.06 4.36 22.73
C ASP A 32 -3.31 5.19 22.40
N LEU A 33 -4.29 5.20 23.31
CA LEU A 33 -5.58 5.87 23.12
C LEU A 33 -5.47 7.39 22.85
N PRO A 34 -4.61 8.16 23.54
CA PRO A 34 -4.45 9.59 23.28
C PRO A 34 -3.89 9.87 21.87
N PHE A 35 -2.93 9.07 21.40
CA PHE A 35 -2.39 9.20 20.04
C PHE A 35 -3.45 8.92 18.99
N TRP A 36 -4.24 7.86 19.20
CA TRP A 36 -5.33 7.51 18.31
C TRP A 36 -6.38 8.62 18.20
N ASN A 37 -6.84 9.15 19.34
CA ASN A 37 -7.83 10.23 19.36
C ASN A 37 -7.27 11.50 18.69
N THR A 38 -6.03 11.87 19.00
CA THR A 38 -5.37 13.02 18.36
C THR A 38 -5.29 12.84 16.84
N ALA A 39 -4.92 11.65 16.37
CA ALA A 39 -4.87 11.38 14.93
C ALA A 39 -6.25 11.52 14.28
N LEU A 40 -7.31 10.98 14.87
CA LEU A 40 -8.66 11.11 14.35
C LEU A 40 -9.13 12.57 14.32
N ASP A 41 -8.86 13.35 15.36
CA ASP A 41 -9.22 14.77 15.44
C ASP A 41 -8.53 15.57 14.32
N THR A 42 -7.24 15.32 14.07
CA THR A 42 -6.50 15.98 12.98
C THR A 42 -6.99 15.61 11.58
N LEU A 43 -7.69 14.47 11.45
CA LEU A 43 -8.23 13.94 10.20
C LEU A 43 -9.75 14.18 10.06
N SER A 44 -10.36 14.95 10.96
CA SER A 44 -11.77 15.31 10.90
C SER A 44 -12.13 15.95 9.54
N GLY A 45 -13.26 15.55 8.96
CA GLY A 45 -13.70 15.97 7.62
C GLY A 45 -12.96 15.32 6.45
N ARG A 46 -12.02 14.38 6.71
CA ARG A 46 -11.30 13.63 5.67
C ARG A 46 -11.78 12.17 5.62
N ASN A 47 -11.45 11.50 4.52
CA ASN A 47 -11.61 10.04 4.40
C ASN A 47 -10.40 9.35 5.04
N ILE A 48 -10.65 8.47 6.01
CA ILE A 48 -9.61 7.75 6.76
C ILE A 48 -9.62 6.28 6.32
N GLY A 49 -8.48 5.80 5.82
CA GLY A 49 -8.27 4.40 5.46
C GLY A 49 -7.36 3.67 6.44
N LEU A 50 -7.66 2.41 6.76
CA LEU A 50 -6.76 1.56 7.56
C LEU A 50 -6.72 0.11 7.05
N ASP A 51 -5.58 -0.55 7.26
CA ASP A 51 -5.41 -2.00 7.12
C ASP A 51 -5.55 -2.66 8.49
N GLY A 52 -6.58 -3.48 8.64
CA GLY A 52 -6.84 -4.24 9.85
C GLY A 52 -6.59 -5.73 9.64
N VAL A 53 -6.08 -6.41 10.66
CA VAL A 53 -6.15 -7.87 10.73
C VAL A 53 -7.62 -8.30 10.85
N LEU A 54 -7.97 -9.44 10.25
CA LEU A 54 -9.36 -9.92 10.19
C LEU A 54 -10.01 -10.08 11.58
N SER A 55 -9.22 -10.49 12.58
CA SER A 55 -9.70 -10.64 13.96
C SER A 55 -10.24 -9.33 14.58
N GLN A 56 -9.75 -8.18 14.11
CA GLN A 56 -10.12 -6.86 14.63
C GLN A 56 -11.24 -6.17 13.84
N GLN A 57 -11.73 -6.79 12.76
CA GLN A 57 -12.75 -6.23 11.88
C GLN A 57 -14.00 -5.74 12.63
N LYS A 58 -14.54 -6.56 13.55
CA LYS A 58 -15.72 -6.20 14.35
C LYS A 58 -15.46 -4.98 15.24
N ASN A 59 -14.23 -4.77 15.70
CA ASN A 59 -13.87 -3.63 16.52
C ASN A 59 -13.81 -2.35 15.69
N TYR A 60 -13.20 -2.39 14.51
CA TYR A 60 -13.21 -1.24 13.59
C TYR A 60 -14.63 -0.83 13.20
N GLN A 61 -15.50 -1.81 12.93
CA GLN A 61 -16.92 -1.55 12.64
C GLN A 61 -17.65 -0.82 13.78
N LYS A 62 -17.38 -1.18 15.04
CA LYS A 62 -17.94 -0.46 16.21
C LYS A 62 -17.49 1.00 16.25
N SER A 63 -16.30 1.29 15.73
CA SER A 63 -15.74 2.65 15.62
C SER A 63 -16.17 3.39 14.37
N GLY A 64 -17.18 2.90 13.65
CA GLY A 64 -17.74 3.55 12.46
C GLY A 64 -17.00 3.27 11.16
N PHE A 65 -15.91 2.50 11.19
CA PHE A 65 -15.23 2.10 9.96
C PHE A 65 -16.08 1.10 9.18
N ARG A 66 -16.15 1.30 7.86
CA ARG A 66 -16.83 0.41 6.92
C ARG A 66 -15.81 -0.41 6.17
N PHE A 67 -16.08 -1.71 6.03
CA PHE A 67 -15.28 -2.59 5.19
C PHE A 67 -15.26 -2.08 3.74
N ALA A 68 -14.09 -2.08 3.12
CA ALA A 68 -13.91 -1.70 1.71
C ALA A 68 -13.58 -2.93 0.86
N TYR A 69 -12.48 -3.62 1.15
CA TYR A 69 -12.01 -4.81 0.42
C TYR A 69 -10.90 -5.53 1.21
N HIS A 70 -10.41 -6.66 0.70
CA HIS A 70 -9.26 -7.36 1.29
C HIS A 70 -7.96 -7.00 0.56
N THR A 71 -6.87 -6.89 1.32
CA THR A 71 -5.50 -6.85 0.80
C THR A 71 -4.82 -8.16 1.17
N ILE A 72 -4.21 -8.83 0.19
CA ILE A 72 -3.56 -10.13 0.40
C ILE A 72 -2.06 -9.95 0.17
N ARG A 73 -1.24 -10.35 1.14
CA ARG A 73 0.22 -10.47 0.98
C ARG A 73 0.57 -11.91 0.70
N TYR A 74 1.28 -12.12 -0.40
CA TYR A 74 1.76 -13.43 -0.83
C TYR A 74 3.21 -13.59 -0.41
N GLU A 75 3.56 -14.78 0.04
CA GLU A 75 4.93 -15.18 0.38
C GLU A 75 5.24 -16.50 -0.33
N SER A 76 6.36 -16.50 -1.04
CA SER A 76 6.91 -17.68 -1.69
C SER A 76 8.43 -17.59 -1.74
N VAL A 77 9.08 -18.75 -1.86
CA VAL A 77 10.50 -18.81 -2.22
C VAL A 77 10.57 -18.69 -3.74
N ALA A 78 11.31 -17.70 -4.23
CA ALA A 78 11.52 -17.55 -5.66
C ALA A 78 12.45 -18.66 -6.16
N GLU A 79 11.96 -19.49 -7.08
CA GLU A 79 12.84 -20.34 -7.89
C GLU A 79 13.45 -19.46 -8.99
N VAL A 80 14.76 -19.60 -9.21
CA VAL A 80 15.45 -18.83 -10.24
C VAL A 80 15.04 -19.39 -11.59
N VAL A 81 14.11 -18.71 -12.25
CA VAL A 81 13.77 -18.96 -13.66
C VAL A 81 14.31 -17.79 -14.46
N SER A 82 15.30 -18.04 -15.32
CA SER A 82 15.85 -17.01 -16.19
C SER A 82 14.91 -16.76 -17.37
N ILE A 83 13.91 -15.91 -17.17
CA ILE A 83 13.04 -15.44 -18.25
C ILE A 83 13.54 -14.06 -18.67
N SER A 84 14.07 -13.97 -19.89
CA SER A 84 14.36 -12.70 -20.53
C SER A 84 13.15 -12.28 -21.36
N HIS A 85 12.65 -11.07 -21.12
CA HIS A 85 11.61 -10.47 -21.94
C HIS A 85 12.14 -9.12 -22.46
N PRO A 86 12.16 -8.88 -23.79
CA PRO A 86 12.80 -7.71 -24.39
C PRO A 86 12.17 -6.38 -23.94
N GLY A 87 10.91 -6.40 -23.50
CA GLY A 87 10.23 -5.22 -22.94
C GLY A 87 10.59 -4.90 -21.49
N ILE A 88 11.34 -5.75 -20.76
CA ILE A 88 11.74 -5.46 -19.38
C ILE A 88 12.97 -4.56 -19.39
N VAL A 89 12.87 -3.39 -18.74
CA VAL A 89 13.95 -2.40 -18.66
C VAL A 89 14.15 -1.92 -17.22
N GLN A 90 15.33 -1.41 -16.90
CA GLN A 90 15.56 -0.73 -15.62
C GLN A 90 14.83 0.62 -15.62
N LEU A 91 14.15 0.96 -14.51
CA LEU A 91 13.46 2.25 -14.40
C LEU A 91 14.41 3.44 -14.49
N SER A 92 15.67 3.29 -14.11
CA SER A 92 16.70 4.34 -14.28
C SER A 92 16.95 4.74 -15.74
N LYS A 93 16.51 3.93 -16.71
CA LYS A 93 16.60 4.22 -18.15
C LYS A 93 15.36 4.95 -18.70
N ILE A 94 14.32 5.10 -17.87
CA ILE A 94 13.07 5.78 -18.24
C ILE A 94 13.08 7.15 -17.55
N PRO A 95 12.78 8.26 -18.28
CA PRO A 95 12.55 9.56 -17.65
C PRO A 95 11.51 9.46 -16.52
N PHE A 96 11.81 10.05 -15.37
CA PHE A 96 10.97 9.92 -14.17
C PHE A 96 9.53 10.39 -14.42
N GLU A 97 9.36 11.40 -15.28
CA GLU A 97 8.09 12.01 -15.63
C GLU A 97 7.15 10.98 -16.27
N ILE A 98 7.68 10.04 -17.04
CA ILE A 98 6.90 8.93 -17.62
C ILE A 98 6.43 7.97 -16.53
N ILE A 99 7.31 7.67 -15.56
CA ILE A 99 6.98 6.78 -14.43
C ILE A 99 5.91 7.43 -13.55
N ALA A 100 6.07 8.73 -13.23
CA ALA A 100 5.11 9.48 -12.43
C ALA A 100 3.75 9.66 -13.14
N ALA A 101 3.76 9.89 -14.45
CA ALA A 101 2.53 9.98 -15.24
C ALA A 101 1.79 8.64 -15.32
N TYR A 102 2.52 7.52 -15.42
CA TYR A 102 1.94 6.19 -15.34
C TYR A 102 1.34 5.91 -13.96
N ASP A 103 2.00 6.36 -12.90
CA ASP A 103 1.60 6.13 -11.51
C ASP A 103 0.35 6.91 -11.09
N GLN A 104 0.24 8.17 -11.53
CA GLN A 104 -0.76 9.12 -11.04
C GLN A 104 -2.22 8.62 -11.09
N PRO A 105 -2.70 7.92 -12.14
CA PRO A 105 -4.08 7.47 -12.21
C PRO A 105 -4.46 6.42 -11.16
N PHE A 106 -3.48 5.72 -10.57
CA PHE A 106 -3.73 4.65 -9.61
C PHE A 106 -3.83 5.15 -8.16
N PHE A 107 -3.45 6.41 -7.89
CA PHE A 107 -3.45 6.99 -6.56
C PHE A 107 -4.23 8.30 -6.50
N PRO A 108 -5.00 8.55 -5.43
CA PRO A 108 -5.80 9.76 -5.31
C PRO A 108 -4.98 11.04 -5.03
N GLY A 109 -3.67 10.93 -4.78
CA GLY A 109 -2.82 12.06 -4.41
C GLY A 109 -1.44 11.99 -5.05
N ASP A 110 -0.79 13.15 -5.17
CA ASP A 110 0.58 13.25 -5.66
C ASP A 110 1.54 12.52 -4.70
N ARG A 111 2.17 11.47 -5.21
CA ARG A 111 3.18 10.68 -4.50
C ARG A 111 4.55 10.74 -5.16
N ALA A 112 4.84 11.74 -6.00
CA ALA A 112 6.09 11.83 -6.76
C ALA A 112 7.34 11.78 -5.87
N GLN A 113 7.33 12.47 -4.72
CA GLN A 113 8.45 12.42 -3.77
C GLN A 113 8.66 11.02 -3.19
N PHE A 114 7.57 10.37 -2.77
CA PHE A 114 7.61 8.98 -2.31
C PHE A 114 8.15 8.06 -3.40
N LEU A 115 7.64 8.20 -4.63
CA LEU A 115 8.00 7.38 -5.78
C LEU A 115 9.49 7.50 -6.11
N ARG A 116 10.04 8.73 -6.11
CA ARG A 116 11.49 8.95 -6.29
C ARG A 116 12.31 8.21 -5.25
N CYS A 117 11.94 8.32 -3.98
CA CYS A 117 12.64 7.60 -2.91
C CYS A 117 12.50 6.09 -3.05
N TRP A 118 11.32 5.61 -3.45
CA TRP A 118 10.97 4.20 -3.50
C TRP A 118 11.71 3.44 -4.62
N ILE A 119 11.79 4.00 -5.82
CA ILE A 119 12.48 3.35 -6.96
C ILE A 119 14.01 3.46 -6.89
N ASN A 120 14.54 4.34 -6.03
CA ASN A 120 15.98 4.56 -5.86
C ASN A 120 16.51 4.06 -4.50
N GLN A 121 15.77 3.19 -3.80
CA GLN A 121 16.24 2.66 -2.52
C GLN A 121 17.54 1.87 -2.68
N PRO A 122 18.47 1.94 -1.71
CA PRO A 122 19.63 1.06 -1.70
C PRO A 122 19.22 -0.41 -1.74
N ASN A 123 20.01 -1.24 -2.43
CA ASN A 123 19.78 -2.69 -2.54
C ASN A 123 18.41 -3.07 -3.12
N CYS A 124 17.89 -2.26 -4.04
CA CYS A 124 16.68 -2.59 -4.80
C CYS A 124 16.97 -2.76 -6.30
N ILE A 125 16.09 -3.50 -6.97
CA ILE A 125 16.04 -3.63 -8.41
C ILE A 125 14.69 -3.08 -8.86
N ALA A 126 14.70 -1.90 -9.49
CA ALA A 126 13.51 -1.27 -10.03
C ALA A 126 13.40 -1.53 -11.54
N LEU A 127 12.35 -2.24 -11.96
CA LEU A 127 12.12 -2.66 -13.33
C LEU A 127 10.77 -2.13 -13.85
N GLY A 128 10.72 -1.84 -15.14
CA GLY A 128 9.50 -1.51 -15.88
C GLY A 128 9.30 -2.46 -17.05
N ILE A 129 8.07 -2.58 -17.53
CA ILE A 129 7.69 -3.29 -18.75
C ILE A 129 7.23 -2.27 -19.78
N LEU A 130 7.89 -2.24 -20.94
CA LEU A 130 7.47 -1.46 -22.09
C LEU A 130 6.65 -2.33 -23.05
N GLN A 131 5.50 -1.83 -23.47
CA GLN A 131 4.69 -2.36 -24.56
C GLN A 131 4.50 -1.24 -25.59
N ASN A 132 4.86 -1.48 -26.86
CA ASN A 132 4.80 -0.46 -27.92
C ASN A 132 5.44 0.88 -27.50
N ASN A 133 6.62 0.82 -26.89
CA ASN A 133 7.37 1.96 -26.33
C ASN A 133 6.64 2.77 -25.25
N THR A 134 5.55 2.24 -24.68
CA THR A 134 4.80 2.84 -23.57
C THR A 134 5.01 2.03 -22.30
N LEU A 135 5.19 2.71 -21.17
CA LEU A 135 5.27 2.03 -19.88
C LEU A 135 3.91 1.39 -19.56
N ALA A 136 3.93 0.07 -19.37
CA ALA A 136 2.74 -0.74 -19.12
C ALA A 136 2.73 -1.35 -17.70
N GLY A 137 3.75 -1.08 -16.89
CA GLY A 137 3.86 -1.60 -15.53
C GLY A 137 5.27 -1.46 -14.98
N TYR A 138 5.40 -1.44 -13.66
CA TYR A 138 6.71 -1.40 -13.01
C TYR A 138 6.67 -1.99 -11.60
N GLY A 139 7.82 -2.41 -11.10
CA GLY A 139 7.94 -2.97 -9.76
C GLY A 139 9.34 -2.78 -9.18
N VAL A 140 9.40 -2.84 -7.84
CA VAL A 140 10.64 -2.71 -7.09
C VAL A 140 10.87 -3.97 -6.27
N ASN A 141 11.93 -4.71 -6.60
CA ASN A 141 12.39 -5.84 -5.82
C ASN A 141 13.41 -5.37 -4.77
N ARG A 142 13.23 -5.72 -3.50
CA ARG A 142 14.16 -5.39 -2.43
C ARG A 142 14.92 -6.65 -2.03
N LEU A 143 16.25 -6.66 -2.22
CA LEU A 143 17.08 -7.85 -2.08
C LEU A 143 17.08 -8.44 -0.66
N PHE A 144 16.77 -7.64 0.36
CA PHE A 144 16.63 -8.06 1.74
C PHE A 144 15.29 -7.56 2.31
N GLY A 145 14.16 -8.17 1.90
CA GLY A 145 12.85 -7.83 2.44
C GLY A 145 11.67 -8.41 1.67
N VAL A 146 10.45 -8.10 2.13
CA VAL A 146 9.20 -8.41 1.41
C VAL A 146 9.15 -7.55 0.14
N THR A 147 9.15 -8.19 -1.02
CA THR A 147 9.05 -7.50 -2.32
C THR A 147 7.63 -7.04 -2.58
N THR A 148 7.48 -5.83 -3.11
CA THR A 148 6.18 -5.27 -3.49
C THR A 148 6.25 -4.93 -4.97
N PHE A 149 5.37 -5.55 -5.75
CA PHE A 149 5.19 -5.28 -7.16
C PHE A 149 3.85 -4.59 -7.38
N GLU A 150 3.81 -3.67 -8.33
CA GLU A 150 2.58 -3.02 -8.76
C GLU A 150 2.32 -3.50 -10.19
N LEU A 151 1.26 -4.29 -10.37
CA LEU A 151 0.80 -4.70 -11.70
C LEU A 151 -0.40 -3.79 -12.02
N GLY A 152 -0.22 -2.88 -12.96
CA GLY A 152 -1.30 -2.09 -13.55
C GLY A 152 -1.76 -2.71 -14.86
#